data_AF-A0AAN8A6C5-F1
#
_entry.id   AF-A0AAN8A6C5-F1
#
_cell.length_a   1.000
_cell.length_b   1.000
_cell.length_c   1.000
_cell.angle_alpha   90.00
_cell.angle_beta   90.00
_cell.angle_gamma   90.00
#
_symmetry.space_group_name_H-M   'P 1'
#
loop_
_entity.id
_entity.type
_entity.pdbx_description
1 polymer ?
#
loop_
_entity_poly.entity_id
_entity_poly.type
_entity_poly.pdbx_seq_one_letter_code
_entity_poly.pdbx_strand_id
1 'polypeptide(L)'
;MRVADWRPTRLIHWSSVINGVPDSLVLCEASRGEYDVGVPYMTLSHRWTTDSQVLLQMGNLDTLRTGIDVHGLKRSVQDAILLANHLGCNYLWVDTLSIVQDDPVDLEREISQMDKVYSNAICNIAASDASTNDEGCFFARDADQIRTAFVSINANSSSSARHLLRPTRDETQSALTTCLLESRAWVFQERLLAPRAVHCTTTQLYWECREVEASETHPLGAVGGRRLKAIFREDSVDLMETVNLEHNLWSMVVSEYTQRALTFPIDKLRALAGISAVWRRLYGDQYLSGLWRSMLPAHLTWSISSTEPRRVLREQSVAPSWSWASTEGSVDLGLSGVRKEQDYLATFESARENDTVLRLRGCVAQLRWARGPEDEYFGKPQFILVEPTASEASVASLTNEDFMLAKSSVYFDDTRQIPKLIHCLPIYRMDYGAPGRRRERVLGLVLECGDKGEDRYHRLGTFEAQDPEIRALLLSPPETVVELA
;
A
#
# COMPACT_ATOMS: atom_id res chain seq x y z
N MET A 1 0.50 2.00 -20.10
CA MET A 1 1.46 2.23 -18.99
C MET A 1 2.94 2.08 -19.36
N ARG A 2 3.33 1.21 -20.30
CA ARG A 2 4.69 1.29 -20.86
C ARG A 2 4.99 2.72 -21.25
N VAL A 3 6.15 3.22 -20.86
CA VAL A 3 6.58 4.57 -21.19
C VAL A 3 7.24 4.46 -22.56
N ALA A 4 6.57 5.01 -23.58
CA ALA A 4 7.15 5.10 -24.92
C ALA A 4 8.49 5.85 -24.86
N ASP A 5 9.40 5.49 -25.76
CA ASP A 5 10.70 6.16 -25.90
C ASP A 5 11.59 6.12 -24.64
N TRP A 6 11.41 5.11 -23.80
CA TRP A 6 12.20 4.91 -22.59
C TRP A 6 12.92 3.55 -22.57
N ARG A 7 14.10 3.52 -21.94
CA ARG A 7 14.87 2.32 -21.63
C ARG A 7 15.63 2.52 -20.31
N PRO A 8 15.95 1.44 -19.57
CA PRO A 8 16.81 1.53 -18.39
C PRO A 8 18.19 2.09 -18.75
N THR A 9 18.90 2.66 -17.76
CA THR A 9 20.27 3.14 -17.95
C THR A 9 21.23 1.98 -18.22
N ARG A 10 21.00 0.85 -17.54
CA ARG A 10 21.85 -0.34 -17.53
C ARG A 10 21.03 -1.62 -17.55
N LEU A 11 21.56 -2.63 -18.23
CA LEU A 11 21.01 -3.99 -18.29
C LEU A 11 22.17 -4.99 -18.30
N ILE A 12 21.95 -6.19 -17.76
CA ILE A 12 22.86 -7.31 -17.90
C ILE A 12 22.46 -8.13 -19.12
N HIS A 13 23.43 -8.45 -19.98
CA HIS A 13 23.22 -9.21 -21.22
C HIS A 13 24.09 -10.46 -21.27
N TRP A 14 23.61 -11.50 -21.96
CA TRP A 14 24.31 -12.79 -22.07
C TRP A 14 25.43 -12.69 -23.12
N SER A 15 26.71 -12.66 -22.71
CA SER A 15 27.83 -12.61 -23.65
C SER A 15 28.23 -13.98 -24.18
N SER A 16 28.03 -15.04 -23.41
CA SER A 16 28.22 -16.42 -23.87
C SER A 16 27.16 -17.35 -23.30
N VAL A 17 26.80 -18.36 -24.10
CA VAL A 17 25.87 -19.42 -23.72
C VAL A 17 26.52 -20.75 -24.06
N ILE A 18 26.71 -21.62 -23.06
CA ILE A 18 27.29 -22.95 -23.21
C ILE A 18 26.19 -23.99 -22.95
N ASN A 19 25.96 -24.88 -23.91
CA ASN A 19 24.91 -25.91 -23.83
C ASN A 19 23.50 -25.34 -23.50
N GLY A 20 23.19 -24.14 -24.01
CA GLY A 20 21.90 -23.47 -23.77
C GLY A 20 21.79 -22.76 -22.42
N VAL A 21 22.85 -22.74 -21.62
CA VAL A 21 22.92 -22.05 -20.32
C VAL A 21 23.86 -20.85 -20.40
N PRO A 22 23.45 -19.64 -19.98
CA PRO A 22 24.34 -18.49 -19.90
C PRO A 22 25.53 -18.77 -18.97
N ASP A 23 26.73 -18.51 -19.45
CA ASP A 23 27.99 -18.80 -18.73
C ASP A 23 28.75 -17.51 -18.39
N SER A 24 28.76 -16.54 -19.31
CA SER A 24 29.27 -15.19 -19.06
C SER A 24 28.24 -14.13 -19.43
N LEU A 25 28.27 -13.02 -18.69
CA LEU A 25 27.43 -11.84 -18.90
C LEU A 25 28.28 -10.59 -19.10
N VAL A 26 27.66 -9.52 -19.56
CA VAL A 26 28.24 -8.18 -19.59
C VAL A 26 27.23 -7.16 -19.11
N LEU A 27 27.71 -6.12 -18.44
CA LEU A 27 26.94 -4.90 -18.17
C LEU A 27 26.87 -4.06 -19.45
N CYS A 28 25.66 -3.80 -19.92
CA CYS A 28 25.41 -2.92 -21.07
C CYS A 28 24.82 -1.58 -20.62
N GLU A 29 25.12 -0.51 -21.36
CA GLU A 29 24.64 0.85 -21.10
C GLU A 29 23.93 1.50 -22.28
N ALA A 30 22.80 2.13 -21.96
CA ALA A 30 22.02 2.91 -22.91
C ALA A 30 22.79 4.11 -23.49
N SER A 31 23.67 4.73 -22.71
CA SER A 31 24.51 5.87 -23.11
C SER A 31 25.53 5.51 -24.20
N ARG A 32 25.89 4.22 -24.29
CA ARG A 32 26.85 3.67 -25.25
C ARG A 32 26.19 3.08 -26.50
N GLY A 33 24.84 3.09 -26.55
CA GLY A 33 24.09 2.53 -27.67
C GLY A 33 24.13 1.00 -27.73
N GLU A 34 24.34 0.31 -26.60
CA GLU A 34 24.51 -1.15 -26.56
C GLU A 34 23.19 -1.93 -26.59
N TYR A 35 22.05 -1.23 -26.50
CA TYR A 35 20.71 -1.75 -26.75
C TYR A 35 19.74 -0.62 -27.09
N ASP A 36 18.69 -0.95 -27.82
CA ASP A 36 17.71 0.01 -28.31
C ASP A 36 16.62 0.34 -27.27
N VAL A 37 15.91 1.44 -27.53
CA VAL A 37 14.67 1.77 -26.84
C VAL A 37 13.67 0.64 -27.05
N GLY A 38 12.99 0.22 -25.98
CA GLY A 38 12.00 -0.87 -26.03
C GLY A 38 12.59 -2.27 -26.13
N VAL A 39 13.91 -2.45 -25.95
CA VAL A 39 14.54 -3.78 -25.82
C VAL A 39 13.79 -4.62 -24.77
N PRO A 40 13.44 -5.89 -25.06
CA PRO A 40 12.78 -6.72 -24.07
C PRO A 40 13.76 -7.14 -22.98
N TYR A 41 13.45 -6.80 -21.73
CA TYR A 41 14.19 -7.22 -20.55
C TYR A 41 13.24 -7.69 -19.44
N MET A 42 13.77 -8.52 -18.53
CA MET A 42 13.11 -8.92 -17.29
C MET A 42 13.75 -8.20 -16.10
N THR A 43 13.07 -8.19 -14.95
CA THR A 43 13.60 -7.66 -13.68
C THR A 43 13.70 -8.78 -12.64
N LEU A 44 14.57 -8.62 -11.66
CA LEU A 44 14.67 -9.52 -10.50
C LEU A 44 14.37 -8.78 -9.19
N SER A 45 13.31 -9.18 -8.51
CA SER A 45 13.04 -8.82 -7.11
C SER A 45 13.62 -9.90 -6.19
N HIS A 46 14.60 -9.55 -5.37
CA HIS A 46 15.23 -10.48 -4.44
C HIS A 46 15.66 -9.78 -3.14
N ARG A 47 15.94 -10.57 -2.11
CA ARG A 47 16.60 -10.11 -0.89
C ARG A 47 18.10 -10.27 -1.05
N TRP A 48 18.86 -9.23 -0.75
CA TRP A 48 20.32 -9.28 -0.75
C TRP A 48 20.87 -8.68 0.55
N THR A 49 22.02 -9.20 0.97
CA THR A 49 22.81 -8.67 2.07
C THR A 49 24.13 -8.14 1.52
N THR A 50 24.70 -7.13 2.18
CA THR A 50 25.94 -6.47 1.75
C THR A 50 27.16 -7.38 1.81
N ASP A 51 27.16 -8.38 2.67
CA ASP A 51 28.39 -9.07 3.08
C ASP A 51 28.92 -10.09 2.05
N SER A 52 28.24 -10.27 0.91
CA SER A 52 28.72 -11.24 -0.11
C SER A 52 28.12 -11.07 -1.52
N GLN A 53 27.46 -9.95 -1.83
CA GLN A 53 26.84 -9.72 -3.14
C GLN A 53 27.76 -8.87 -4.03
N VAL A 54 27.80 -9.19 -5.32
CA VAL A 54 28.44 -8.31 -6.31
C VAL A 54 27.57 -7.06 -6.45
N LEU A 55 28.13 -5.92 -6.02
CA LEU A 55 27.51 -4.61 -6.17
C LEU A 55 28.21 -3.87 -7.31
N LEU A 56 27.45 -3.29 -8.22
CA LEU A 56 27.98 -2.34 -9.18
C LEU A 56 28.43 -1.09 -8.43
N GLN A 57 29.70 -0.77 -8.61
CA GLN A 57 30.37 0.38 -8.01
C GLN A 57 31.15 1.12 -9.09
N MET A 58 31.44 2.40 -8.86
CA MET A 58 32.25 3.20 -9.79
C MET A 58 33.58 2.51 -10.12
N GLY A 59 34.21 1.85 -9.14
CA GLY A 59 35.50 1.18 -9.30
C GLY A 59 35.49 -0.14 -10.07
N ASN A 60 34.34 -0.81 -10.22
CA ASN A 60 34.24 -2.11 -10.93
C ASN A 60 33.41 -2.04 -12.21
N LEU A 61 32.90 -0.86 -12.57
CA LEU A 61 32.03 -0.63 -13.71
C LEU A 61 32.66 -1.12 -15.02
N ASP A 62 33.91 -0.74 -15.32
CA ASP A 62 34.60 -1.18 -16.54
C ASP A 62 34.87 -2.69 -16.54
N THR A 63 35.16 -3.28 -15.38
CA THR A 63 35.34 -4.73 -15.24
C THR A 63 34.05 -5.47 -15.60
N LEU A 64 32.91 -5.05 -15.05
CA LEU A 64 31.61 -5.68 -15.30
C LEU A 64 31.13 -5.51 -16.75
N ARG A 65 31.59 -4.48 -17.48
CA ARG A 65 31.36 -4.35 -18.93
C ARG A 65 32.13 -5.37 -19.76
N THR A 66 33.29 -5.83 -19.29
CA THR A 66 34.12 -6.79 -20.05
C THR A 66 33.70 -8.24 -19.85
N GLY A 67 33.15 -8.56 -18.69
CA GLY A 67 32.70 -9.91 -18.39
C GLY A 67 32.29 -10.07 -16.93
N ILE A 68 31.25 -10.87 -16.71
CA ILE A 68 30.73 -11.27 -15.42
C ILE A 68 30.60 -12.79 -15.47
N ASP A 69 31.33 -13.49 -14.61
CA ASP A 69 31.18 -14.93 -14.44
C ASP A 69 29.86 -15.24 -13.71
N VAL A 70 28.97 -15.99 -14.37
CA VAL A 70 27.67 -16.36 -13.79
C VAL A 70 27.84 -17.16 -12.50
N HIS A 71 28.84 -18.04 -12.44
CA HIS A 71 29.06 -18.92 -11.28
C HIS A 71 29.53 -18.15 -10.04
N GLY A 72 30.11 -16.96 -10.23
CA GLY A 72 30.51 -16.05 -9.16
C GLY A 72 29.37 -15.21 -8.58
N LEU A 73 28.19 -15.20 -9.21
CA LEU A 73 27.02 -14.47 -8.74
C LEU A 73 26.25 -15.26 -7.69
N LYS A 74 25.41 -14.57 -6.91
CA LYS A 74 24.51 -15.25 -5.95
C LYS A 74 23.43 -16.05 -6.64
N ARG A 75 22.94 -17.08 -5.96
CA ARG A 75 21.99 -18.05 -6.53
C ARG A 75 20.71 -17.40 -7.05
N SER A 76 20.22 -16.36 -6.38
CA SER A 76 19.05 -15.59 -6.84
C SER A 76 19.24 -14.98 -8.22
N VAL A 77 20.45 -14.48 -8.51
CA VAL A 77 20.77 -13.91 -9.82
C VAL A 77 20.97 -15.01 -10.85
N GLN A 78 21.69 -16.08 -10.49
CA GLN A 78 21.89 -17.25 -11.37
C GLN A 78 20.56 -17.88 -11.81
N ASP A 79 19.66 -18.18 -10.87
CA ASP A 79 18.37 -18.79 -11.19
C ASP A 79 17.49 -17.85 -12.02
N ALA A 80 17.54 -16.53 -11.76
CA ALA A 80 16.81 -15.54 -12.55
C ALA A 80 17.33 -15.47 -14.00
N ILE A 81 18.65 -15.55 -14.21
CA ILE A 81 19.25 -15.63 -15.55
C ILE A 81 18.78 -16.89 -16.27
N LEU A 82 18.79 -18.04 -15.58
CA LEU A 82 18.31 -19.31 -16.14
C LEU A 82 16.85 -19.22 -16.55
N LEU A 83 15.99 -18.66 -15.70
CA LEU A 83 14.57 -18.49 -15.99
C LEU A 83 14.34 -17.49 -17.13
N ALA A 84 15.05 -16.36 -17.15
CA ALA A 84 14.95 -15.37 -18.22
C ALA A 84 15.39 -15.95 -19.57
N ASN A 85 16.51 -16.67 -19.60
CA ASN A 85 16.99 -17.36 -20.79
C ASN A 85 16.00 -18.43 -21.27
N HIS A 86 15.41 -19.21 -20.36
CA HIS A 86 14.38 -20.20 -20.71
C HIS A 86 13.12 -19.55 -21.30
N LEU A 87 12.78 -18.33 -20.87
CA LEU A 87 11.68 -17.53 -21.41
C LEU A 87 12.07 -16.74 -22.66
N GLY A 88 13.29 -16.93 -23.19
CA GLY A 88 13.78 -16.29 -24.41
C GLY A 88 14.13 -14.81 -24.26
N CYS A 89 14.42 -14.36 -23.04
CA CYS A 89 14.83 -12.98 -22.76
C CYS A 89 16.33 -12.91 -22.46
N ASN A 90 17.02 -12.03 -23.18
CA ASN A 90 18.47 -11.90 -23.12
C ASN A 90 19.00 -10.77 -22.24
N TYR A 91 18.09 -10.01 -21.64
CA TYR A 91 18.42 -8.88 -20.80
C TYR A 91 17.72 -8.97 -19.45
N LEU A 92 18.47 -8.72 -18.39
CA LEU A 92 17.96 -8.70 -17.03
C LEU A 92 18.41 -7.42 -16.33
N TRP A 93 17.47 -6.79 -15.64
CA TRP A 93 17.74 -5.71 -14.72
C TRP A 93 17.74 -6.26 -13.29
N VAL A 94 18.83 -6.00 -12.57
CA VAL A 94 19.01 -6.38 -11.16
C VAL A 94 19.56 -5.17 -10.44
N ASP A 95 18.89 -4.71 -9.38
CA ASP A 95 19.26 -3.51 -8.62
C ASP A 95 20.74 -3.47 -8.22
N THR A 96 21.27 -4.59 -7.72
CA THR A 96 22.67 -4.70 -7.30
C THR A 96 23.68 -4.59 -8.44
N LEU A 97 23.28 -4.87 -9.69
CA LEU A 97 24.16 -4.85 -10.86
C LEU A 97 23.83 -3.74 -11.86
N SER A 98 22.69 -3.07 -11.69
CA SER A 98 22.16 -2.08 -12.63
C SER A 98 22.02 -0.69 -12.00
N ILE A 99 22.43 -0.53 -10.73
CA ILE A 99 22.53 0.73 -9.99
C ILE A 99 23.94 0.85 -9.38
N VAL A 100 24.58 2.02 -9.51
CA VAL A 100 25.91 2.28 -8.94
C VAL A 100 25.71 2.60 -7.46
N GLN A 101 26.04 1.64 -6.59
CA GLN A 101 25.66 1.67 -5.18
C GLN A 101 26.46 2.70 -4.35
N ASP A 102 27.64 3.09 -4.83
CA ASP A 102 28.53 4.05 -4.17
C ASP A 102 28.45 5.47 -4.77
N ASP A 103 27.51 5.73 -5.69
CA ASP A 103 27.21 7.05 -6.23
C ASP A 103 25.80 7.50 -5.80
N PRO A 104 25.67 8.43 -4.82
CA PRO A 104 24.37 8.93 -4.37
C PRO A 104 23.52 9.58 -5.48
N VAL A 105 24.16 10.15 -6.51
CA VAL A 105 23.45 10.80 -7.62
C VAL A 105 22.87 9.76 -8.56
N ASP A 106 23.63 8.71 -8.87
CA ASP A 106 23.12 7.56 -9.63
C ASP A 106 22.02 6.84 -8.86
N LEU A 107 22.23 6.57 -7.57
CA LEU A 107 21.26 5.92 -6.71
C LEU A 107 19.91 6.65 -6.71
N GLU A 108 19.90 7.96 -6.43
CA GLU A 108 18.66 8.74 -6.42
C GLU A 108 18.01 8.78 -7.81
N ARG A 109 18.81 8.90 -8.87
CA ARG A 109 18.31 8.86 -10.25
C ARG A 109 17.63 7.52 -10.53
N GLU A 110 18.26 6.39 -10.26
CA GLU A 110 17.68 5.07 -10.55
C GLU A 110 16.46 4.78 -9.67
N ILE A 111 16.49 5.14 -8.38
CA ILE A 111 15.33 5.04 -7.48
C ILE A 111 14.15 5.83 -8.06
N SER A 112 14.38 7.04 -8.55
CA SER A 112 13.34 7.88 -9.17
C SER A 112 12.76 7.31 -10.48
N GLN A 113 13.44 6.34 -11.11
CA GLN A 113 13.01 5.68 -12.34
C GLN A 113 12.53 4.24 -12.12
N MET A 114 12.52 3.72 -10.88
CA MET A 114 12.09 2.35 -10.61
C MET A 114 10.68 2.08 -11.15
N ASP A 115 9.80 3.08 -11.14
CA ASP A 115 8.46 2.97 -11.72
C ASP A 115 8.50 2.59 -13.20
N LYS A 116 9.41 3.21 -13.96
CA LYS A 116 9.63 2.94 -15.38
C LYS A 116 10.38 1.63 -15.61
N VAL A 117 11.36 1.30 -14.78
CA VAL A 117 12.09 0.02 -14.84
C VAL A 117 11.13 -1.15 -14.75
N TYR A 118 10.26 -1.19 -13.74
CA TYR A 118 9.34 -2.31 -13.58
C TYR A 118 8.17 -2.25 -14.59
N SER A 119 7.61 -1.08 -14.89
CA SER A 119 6.48 -0.96 -15.82
C SER A 119 6.82 -1.25 -17.29
N ASN A 120 8.08 -1.12 -17.71
CA ASN A 120 8.53 -1.46 -19.06
C ASN A 120 9.10 -2.88 -19.20
N ALA A 121 9.44 -3.55 -18.09
CA ALA A 121 9.89 -4.94 -18.10
C ALA A 121 8.81 -5.85 -18.71
N ILE A 122 9.22 -6.92 -19.38
CA ILE A 122 8.28 -7.92 -19.93
C ILE A 122 7.67 -8.79 -18.82
N CYS A 123 8.44 -9.03 -17.77
CA CYS A 123 8.08 -9.81 -16.58
C CYS A 123 9.08 -9.55 -15.44
N ASN A 124 8.57 -9.50 -14.21
CA ASN A 124 9.38 -9.56 -13.00
C ASN A 124 9.55 -11.01 -12.53
N ILE A 125 10.75 -11.38 -12.10
CA ILE A 125 11.05 -12.63 -11.44
C ILE A 125 11.21 -12.30 -9.96
N ALA A 126 10.39 -12.91 -9.10
CA ALA A 126 10.42 -12.67 -7.67
C ALA A 126 10.91 -13.91 -6.93
N ALA A 127 12.06 -13.82 -6.26
CA ALA A 127 12.55 -14.85 -5.33
C ALA A 127 11.76 -14.75 -4.01
N SER A 128 10.47 -15.09 -4.06
CA SER A 128 9.47 -14.70 -3.06
C SER A 128 9.68 -15.29 -1.67
N ASP A 129 10.04 -16.57 -1.57
CA ASP A 129 10.29 -17.24 -0.29
C ASP A 129 11.78 -17.35 0.06
N ALA A 130 12.67 -16.76 -0.75
CA ALA A 130 14.10 -16.83 -0.48
C ALA A 130 14.42 -15.97 0.75
N SER A 131 14.94 -16.59 1.81
CA SER A 131 15.34 -15.89 3.02
C SER A 131 16.62 -15.07 2.83
N THR A 132 17.49 -15.55 1.93
CA THR A 132 18.78 -14.96 1.55
C THR A 132 18.98 -15.01 0.04
N ASN A 133 19.96 -14.27 -0.47
CA ASN A 133 20.32 -14.30 -1.90
C ASN A 133 20.94 -15.64 -2.36
N ASP A 134 21.34 -16.53 -1.43
CA ASP A 134 21.93 -17.84 -1.71
C ASP A 134 20.89 -18.96 -1.92
N GLU A 135 19.63 -18.77 -1.51
CA GLU A 135 18.57 -19.79 -1.72
C GLU A 135 18.04 -19.79 -3.15
N GLY A 136 17.94 -18.61 -3.77
CA GLY A 136 17.55 -18.45 -5.16
C GLY A 136 16.05 -18.57 -5.45
N CYS A 137 15.73 -18.98 -6.68
CA CYS A 137 14.35 -19.12 -7.15
C CYS A 137 13.90 -20.59 -7.23
N PHE A 138 14.84 -21.54 -7.24
CA PHE A 138 14.53 -22.96 -7.46
C PHE A 138 14.54 -23.76 -6.16
N PHE A 139 13.38 -23.80 -5.50
CA PHE A 139 13.17 -24.61 -4.29
C PHE A 139 12.92 -26.08 -4.63
N ALA A 140 13.51 -26.98 -3.83
CA ALA A 140 13.16 -28.39 -3.83
C ALA A 140 11.76 -28.58 -3.24
N ARG A 141 10.85 -29.16 -4.01
CA ARG A 141 9.41 -29.25 -3.69
C ARG A 141 8.87 -30.64 -4.01
N ASP A 142 7.89 -31.07 -3.24
CA ASP A 142 7.12 -32.28 -3.53
C ASP A 142 5.95 -31.92 -4.45
N ALA A 143 6.04 -32.35 -5.72
CA ALA A 143 5.03 -32.07 -6.73
C ALA A 143 3.66 -32.66 -6.37
N ASP A 144 3.59 -33.72 -5.55
CA ASP A 144 2.32 -34.32 -5.16
C ASP A 144 1.50 -33.39 -4.23
N GLN A 145 2.13 -32.42 -3.57
CA GLN A 145 1.44 -31.46 -2.68
C GLN A 145 0.54 -30.48 -3.41
N ILE A 146 0.76 -30.27 -4.72
CA ILE A 146 0.03 -29.29 -5.53
C ILE A 146 -0.86 -29.95 -6.58
N ARG A 147 -0.92 -31.30 -6.60
CA ARG A 147 -1.74 -32.06 -7.55
C ARG A 147 -3.21 -31.95 -7.19
N THR A 148 -3.99 -31.46 -8.13
CA THR A 148 -5.45 -31.54 -8.06
C THR A 148 -5.94 -32.91 -8.51
N ALA A 149 -6.97 -33.44 -7.85
CA ALA A 149 -7.66 -34.65 -8.30
C ALA A 149 -9.15 -34.38 -8.48
N PHE A 150 -9.76 -34.94 -9.52
CA PHE A 150 -11.22 -34.94 -9.64
C PHE A 150 -11.78 -36.23 -9.02
N VAL A 151 -12.75 -36.09 -8.13
CA VAL A 151 -13.51 -37.21 -7.57
C VAL A 151 -14.97 -37.05 -7.96
N SER A 152 -15.57 -38.12 -8.44
CA SER A 152 -17.00 -38.15 -8.74
C SER A 152 -17.75 -38.65 -7.51
N ILE A 153 -18.64 -37.83 -6.96
CA ILE A 153 -19.49 -38.22 -5.83
C ILE A 153 -20.92 -38.28 -6.36
N ASN A 154 -21.54 -39.44 -6.22
CA ASN A 154 -22.94 -39.64 -6.61
C ASN A 154 -23.81 -39.37 -5.39
N ALA A 155 -24.60 -38.30 -5.43
CA ALA A 155 -25.54 -37.99 -4.35
C ALA A 155 -26.71 -39.00 -4.31
N ASN A 156 -27.01 -39.61 -5.46
CA ASN A 156 -28.02 -40.66 -5.67
C ASN A 156 -27.82 -41.31 -7.05
N SER A 157 -28.57 -42.38 -7.37
CA SER A 157 -28.44 -43.17 -8.60
C SER A 157 -28.65 -42.39 -9.91
N SER A 158 -29.11 -41.14 -9.83
CA SER A 158 -29.50 -40.33 -10.99
C SER A 158 -28.68 -39.05 -11.15
N SER A 159 -27.87 -38.65 -10.14
CA SER A 159 -27.12 -37.41 -10.17
C SER A 159 -25.66 -37.63 -9.76
N SER A 160 -24.75 -37.37 -10.70
CA SER A 160 -23.30 -37.39 -10.47
C SER A 160 -22.76 -35.97 -10.51
N ALA A 161 -21.98 -35.58 -9.50
CA ALA A 161 -21.23 -34.33 -9.49
C ALA A 161 -19.73 -34.64 -9.50
N ARG A 162 -18.98 -33.90 -10.33
CA ARG A 162 -17.51 -33.90 -10.30
C ARG A 162 -17.05 -32.87 -9.29
N HIS A 163 -16.28 -33.32 -8.31
CA HIS A 163 -15.66 -32.48 -7.29
C HIS A 163 -14.18 -32.39 -7.55
N LEU A 164 -13.62 -31.18 -7.42
CA LEU A 164 -12.18 -30.96 -7.41
C LEU A 164 -11.69 -31.10 -5.96
N LEU A 165 -10.86 -32.10 -5.69
CA LEU A 165 -10.09 -32.16 -4.45
C LEU A 165 -8.88 -31.23 -4.60
N ARG A 166 -8.83 -30.25 -3.70
CA ARG A 166 -7.75 -29.27 -3.61
C ARG A 166 -7.07 -29.36 -2.24
N PRO A 167 -5.74 -29.14 -2.16
CA PRO A 167 -5.09 -28.90 -0.89
C PRO A 167 -5.71 -27.68 -0.18
N THR A 168 -5.90 -27.76 1.13
CA THR A 168 -6.53 -26.69 1.94
C THR A 168 -5.76 -25.36 1.94
N ARG A 169 -4.52 -25.35 1.43
CA ARG A 169 -3.60 -24.19 1.42
C ARG A 169 -3.69 -23.32 0.16
N ASP A 170 -4.61 -23.62 -0.77
CA ASP A 170 -4.82 -22.83 -1.99
C ASP A 170 -5.60 -21.53 -1.74
N GLU A 171 -4.97 -20.58 -1.06
CA GLU A 171 -5.32 -19.17 -1.19
C GLU A 171 -4.10 -18.46 -1.79
N THR A 172 -4.05 -18.41 -3.13
CA THR A 172 -2.97 -17.77 -3.92
C THR A 172 -2.61 -16.40 -3.40
N GLN A 173 -3.61 -15.63 -2.98
CA GLN A 173 -3.43 -14.30 -2.43
C GLN A 173 -2.79 -14.33 -1.04
N SER A 174 -3.26 -15.19 -0.12
CA SER A 174 -2.67 -15.30 1.21
C SER A 174 -1.21 -15.75 1.13
N ALA A 175 -0.89 -16.68 0.23
CA ALA A 175 0.48 -17.16 0.05
C ALA A 175 1.42 -16.03 -0.38
N LEU A 176 1.01 -15.20 -1.35
CA LEU A 176 1.82 -14.08 -1.82
C LEU A 176 1.91 -12.95 -0.79
N THR A 177 0.83 -12.58 -0.10
CA THR A 177 0.89 -11.48 0.90
C THR A 177 1.74 -11.84 2.12
N THR A 178 1.90 -13.12 2.43
CA THR A 178 2.72 -13.59 3.55
C THR A 178 4.15 -14.01 3.19
N CYS A 179 4.53 -13.99 1.89
CA CYS A 179 5.86 -14.44 1.50
C CYS A 179 6.95 -13.48 1.99
N LEU A 180 8.16 -14.00 2.18
CA LEU A 180 9.26 -13.26 2.79
C LEU A 180 9.57 -11.98 1.99
N LEU A 181 9.70 -12.07 0.67
CA LEU A 181 10.04 -10.91 -0.15
C LEU A 181 9.00 -9.79 -0.03
N GLU A 182 7.71 -10.14 0.00
CA GLU A 182 6.60 -9.19 0.08
C GLU A 182 6.51 -8.48 1.44
N SER A 183 7.25 -8.92 2.45
CA SER A 183 7.37 -8.20 3.71
C SER A 183 8.11 -6.86 3.57
N ARG A 184 8.75 -6.56 2.44
CA ARG A 184 9.49 -5.30 2.19
C ARG A 184 8.62 -4.32 1.42
N ALA A 185 8.51 -3.09 1.91
CA ALA A 185 7.67 -2.07 1.27
C ALA A 185 8.08 -1.72 -0.17
N TRP A 186 9.38 -1.66 -0.47
CA TRP A 186 9.89 -1.37 -1.82
C TRP A 186 9.45 -2.43 -2.85
N VAL A 187 9.40 -3.70 -2.45
CA VAL A 187 8.97 -4.82 -3.31
C VAL A 187 7.54 -4.65 -3.80
N PHE A 188 6.68 -3.95 -3.03
CA PHE A 188 5.30 -3.72 -3.44
C PHE A 188 5.19 -2.97 -4.77
N GLN A 189 6.06 -1.98 -4.97
CA GLN A 189 6.14 -1.25 -6.23
C GLN A 189 6.67 -2.14 -7.36
N GLU A 190 7.69 -2.95 -7.08
CA GLU A 190 8.29 -3.89 -8.04
C GLU A 190 7.26 -4.89 -8.57
N ARG A 191 6.47 -5.46 -7.65
CA ARG A 191 5.37 -6.38 -7.95
C ARG A 191 4.29 -5.69 -8.77
N LEU A 192 3.69 -4.61 -8.27
CA LEU A 192 2.48 -4.03 -8.86
C LEU A 192 2.73 -3.36 -10.21
N LEU A 193 3.87 -2.68 -10.37
CA LEU A 193 4.17 -1.97 -11.62
C LEU A 193 4.57 -2.92 -12.74
N ALA A 194 5.20 -4.05 -12.43
CA ALA A 194 5.53 -5.06 -13.41
C ALA A 194 4.26 -5.59 -14.11
N PRO A 195 4.17 -5.53 -15.46
CA PRO A 195 3.00 -6.01 -16.20
C PRO A 195 2.66 -7.48 -15.92
N ARG A 196 3.70 -8.29 -15.65
CA ARG A 196 3.66 -9.71 -15.32
C ARG A 196 4.68 -9.97 -14.22
N ALA A 197 4.38 -10.89 -13.31
CA ALA A 197 5.30 -11.36 -12.29
C ALA A 197 5.20 -12.87 -12.15
N VAL A 198 6.34 -13.54 -12.08
CA VAL A 198 6.47 -14.93 -11.64
C VAL A 198 7.01 -14.91 -10.23
N HIS A 199 6.28 -15.50 -9.30
CA HIS A 199 6.67 -15.63 -7.91
C HIS A 199 7.18 -17.04 -7.66
N CYS A 200 8.46 -17.13 -7.32
CA CYS A 200 9.13 -18.36 -6.96
C CYS A 200 8.98 -18.58 -5.45
N THR A 201 8.13 -19.52 -5.06
CA THR A 201 7.85 -19.84 -3.65
C THR A 201 8.26 -21.28 -3.32
N THR A 202 8.30 -21.58 -2.03
CA THR A 202 8.56 -22.92 -1.49
C THR A 202 7.41 -23.90 -1.73
N THR A 203 6.24 -23.42 -2.16
CA THR A 203 5.04 -24.26 -2.37
C THR A 203 4.78 -24.50 -3.84
N GLN A 204 4.50 -23.43 -4.59
CA GLN A 204 4.28 -23.46 -6.04
C GLN A 204 4.78 -22.19 -6.72
N LEU A 205 4.87 -22.21 -8.05
CA LEU A 205 4.97 -20.98 -8.82
C LEU A 205 3.61 -20.28 -8.83
N TYR A 206 3.62 -18.99 -8.58
CA TYR A 206 2.46 -18.13 -8.82
C TYR A 206 2.74 -17.16 -9.95
N TRP A 207 1.70 -16.86 -10.71
CA TRP A 207 1.70 -15.92 -11.80
C TRP A 207 0.74 -14.78 -11.50
N GLU A 208 1.18 -13.55 -11.67
CA GLU A 208 0.35 -12.37 -11.52
C GLU A 208 0.55 -11.42 -12.70
N CYS A 209 -0.52 -11.21 -13.47
CA CYS A 209 -0.58 -10.13 -14.46
C CYS A 209 -1.86 -9.30 -14.28
N ARG A 210 -2.06 -8.29 -15.12
CA ARG A 210 -3.26 -7.46 -15.07
C ARG A 210 -4.53 -8.24 -15.36
N GLU A 211 -4.45 -9.34 -16.10
CA GLU A 211 -5.59 -10.12 -16.59
C GLU A 211 -5.97 -11.27 -15.66
N VAL A 212 -4.97 -12.00 -15.18
CA VAL A 212 -5.14 -13.25 -14.43
C VAL A 212 -4.08 -13.38 -13.33
N GLU A 213 -4.52 -13.91 -12.19
CA GLU A 213 -3.68 -14.49 -11.17
C GLU A 213 -3.82 -16.00 -11.25
N ALA A 214 -2.71 -16.72 -11.45
CA ALA A 214 -2.68 -18.15 -11.65
C ALA A 214 -1.59 -18.79 -10.79
N SER A 215 -1.62 -20.11 -10.71
CA SER A 215 -0.61 -20.90 -10.00
C SER A 215 -0.44 -22.26 -10.68
N GLU A 216 0.54 -23.06 -10.27
CA GLU A 216 0.69 -24.43 -10.79
C GLU A 216 -0.57 -25.28 -10.54
N THR A 217 -1.26 -25.07 -9.42
CA THR A 217 -2.54 -25.73 -9.10
C THR A 217 -3.73 -25.13 -9.87
N HIS A 218 -3.69 -23.83 -10.20
CA HIS A 218 -4.73 -23.12 -10.95
C HIS A 218 -4.15 -22.40 -12.18
N PRO A 219 -3.72 -23.14 -13.22
CA PRO A 219 -2.99 -22.54 -14.36
C PRO A 219 -3.86 -21.63 -15.23
N LEU A 220 -5.19 -21.82 -15.19
CA LEU A 220 -6.16 -20.96 -15.88
C LEU A 220 -6.68 -19.81 -15.00
N GLY A 221 -6.12 -19.68 -13.80
CA GLY A 221 -6.47 -18.67 -12.82
C GLY A 221 -7.45 -19.14 -11.76
N ALA A 222 -7.29 -18.60 -10.55
CA ALA A 222 -8.21 -18.87 -9.44
C ALA A 222 -9.48 -18.01 -9.55
N VAL A 223 -10.63 -18.60 -9.17
CA VAL A 223 -11.91 -17.90 -9.08
C VAL A 223 -12.00 -17.24 -7.70
N GLY A 224 -12.15 -15.91 -7.65
CA GLY A 224 -12.55 -15.19 -6.43
C GLY A 224 -11.46 -14.52 -5.57
N GLY A 225 -10.30 -14.14 -6.11
CA GLY A 225 -9.27 -13.35 -5.39
C GLY A 225 -9.37 -11.83 -5.61
N ARG A 226 -8.82 -11.02 -4.70
CA ARG A 226 -8.67 -9.57 -4.87
C ARG A 226 -7.46 -9.29 -5.77
N ARG A 227 -7.68 -8.82 -6.99
CA ARG A 227 -6.59 -8.60 -7.96
C ARG A 227 -6.00 -7.21 -7.84
N LEU A 228 -4.87 -7.08 -7.15
CA LEU A 228 -4.23 -5.78 -6.95
C LEU A 228 -3.77 -5.15 -8.26
N LYS A 229 -3.33 -5.94 -9.26
CA LYS A 229 -2.95 -5.41 -10.57
C LYS A 229 -4.13 -4.96 -11.44
N ALA A 230 -5.38 -5.24 -11.03
CA ALA A 230 -6.57 -4.78 -11.75
C ALA A 230 -6.73 -3.25 -11.71
N ILE A 231 -6.08 -2.57 -10.76
CA ILE A 231 -6.06 -1.10 -10.65
C ILE A 231 -5.51 -0.37 -11.89
N PHE A 232 -4.86 -1.12 -12.78
CA PHE A 232 -4.17 -0.63 -13.96
C PHE A 232 -4.83 -1.03 -15.28
N ARG A 233 -6.08 -1.48 -15.27
CA ARG A 233 -6.85 -1.73 -16.50
C ARG A 233 -7.48 -0.43 -16.98
N GLU A 234 -7.37 -0.12 -18.26
CA GLU A 234 -8.01 1.07 -18.85
C GLU A 234 -9.53 0.90 -18.99
N ASP A 235 -10.02 -0.34 -19.13
CA ASP A 235 -11.45 -0.67 -19.24
C ASP A 235 -12.23 -0.56 -17.91
N SER A 236 -11.58 -0.25 -16.78
CA SER A 236 -12.27 -0.07 -15.50
C SER A 236 -12.97 1.29 -15.34
N VAL A 237 -12.87 2.15 -16.36
CA VAL A 237 -13.28 3.57 -16.33
C VAL A 237 -14.75 3.78 -16.79
N ASP A 238 -15.41 2.76 -17.34
CA ASP A 238 -16.65 2.95 -18.13
C ASP A 238 -17.98 2.83 -17.35
N LEU A 239 -17.97 2.91 -16.02
CA LEU A 239 -19.21 2.88 -15.23
C LEU A 239 -19.21 4.05 -14.24
N MET A 240 -20.24 4.90 -14.27
CA MET A 240 -20.52 5.95 -13.26
C MET A 240 -20.62 5.45 -11.80
N GLU A 241 -20.35 4.17 -11.55
CA GLU A 241 -20.02 3.52 -10.26
C GLU A 241 -18.52 3.62 -9.88
N THR A 242 -17.70 4.35 -10.66
CA THR A 242 -16.22 4.40 -10.65
C THR A 242 -15.57 4.93 -9.38
N VAL A 243 -16.09 6.00 -8.76
CA VAL A 243 -15.45 6.61 -7.57
C VAL A 243 -15.33 5.61 -6.41
N ASN A 244 -16.31 4.73 -6.25
CA ASN A 244 -16.27 3.67 -5.25
C ASN A 244 -15.23 2.60 -5.57
N LEU A 245 -15.13 2.21 -6.84
CA LEU A 245 -14.15 1.23 -7.28
C LEU A 245 -12.74 1.77 -7.06
N GLU A 246 -12.47 3.01 -7.48
CA GLU A 246 -11.19 3.69 -7.29
C GLU A 246 -10.82 3.81 -5.80
N HIS A 247 -11.76 4.24 -4.94
CA HIS A 247 -11.55 4.32 -3.49
C HIS A 247 -11.24 2.95 -2.89
N ASN A 248 -12.04 1.94 -3.23
CA ASN A 248 -11.87 0.58 -2.72
C ASN A 248 -10.52 -0.01 -3.15
N LEU A 249 -10.11 0.25 -4.39
CA LEU A 249 -8.85 -0.21 -4.94
C LEU A 249 -7.65 0.51 -4.29
N TRP A 250 -7.69 1.85 -4.13
CA TRP A 250 -6.62 2.57 -3.44
C TRP A 250 -6.55 2.20 -1.95
N SER A 251 -7.70 2.05 -1.29
CA SER A 251 -7.75 1.58 0.09
C SER A 251 -7.13 0.19 0.23
N MET A 252 -7.33 -0.69 -0.76
CA MET A 252 -6.66 -2.00 -0.79
C MET A 252 -5.14 -1.86 -0.99
N VAL A 253 -4.70 -0.97 -1.88
CA VAL A 253 -3.27 -0.66 -2.09
C VAL A 253 -2.63 -0.17 -0.78
N VAL A 254 -3.25 0.80 -0.10
CA VAL A 254 -2.74 1.35 1.17
C VAL A 254 -2.75 0.30 2.28
N SER A 255 -3.84 -0.46 2.42
CA SER A 255 -3.95 -1.51 3.44
C SER A 255 -2.92 -2.60 3.27
N GLU A 256 -2.69 -3.05 2.05
CA GLU A 256 -1.63 -4.01 1.74
C GLU A 256 -0.24 -3.39 1.98
N TYR A 257 0.03 -2.21 1.42
CA TYR A 257 1.32 -1.54 1.52
C TYR A 257 1.76 -1.33 2.97
N THR A 258 0.85 -0.85 3.82
CA THR A 258 1.15 -0.47 5.21
C THR A 258 1.39 -1.66 6.15
N GLN A 259 1.11 -2.90 5.70
CA GLN A 259 1.50 -4.12 6.42
C GLN A 259 2.97 -4.49 6.22
N ARG A 260 3.67 -3.84 5.28
CA ARG A 260 5.05 -4.18 4.91
C ARG A 260 6.06 -3.41 5.77
N ALA A 261 7.18 -4.04 6.04
CA ALA A 261 8.29 -3.44 6.76
C ALA A 261 9.08 -2.47 5.88
N LEU A 262 9.49 -1.37 6.50
CA LEU A 262 10.43 -0.39 5.97
C LEU A 262 11.66 -0.35 6.87
N THR A 263 12.85 -0.40 6.29
CA THR A 263 14.09 -0.17 7.05
C THR A 263 14.18 1.29 7.50
N PHE A 264 13.74 2.22 6.64
CA PHE A 264 13.79 3.65 6.89
C PHE A 264 12.39 4.26 6.74
N PRO A 265 11.80 4.85 7.81
CA PRO A 265 10.48 5.46 7.73
C PRO A 265 10.33 6.55 6.68
N ILE A 266 11.42 7.27 6.35
CA ILE A 266 11.46 8.30 5.31
C ILE A 266 11.09 7.77 3.91
N ASP A 267 11.26 6.46 3.68
CA ASP A 267 10.93 5.85 2.39
C ASP A 267 9.44 5.52 2.24
N LYS A 268 8.59 5.76 3.26
CA LYS A 268 7.19 5.31 3.25
C LYS A 268 6.35 5.86 2.10
N LEU A 269 6.53 7.11 1.72
CA LEU A 269 5.87 7.65 0.51
C LEU A 269 6.69 7.40 -0.76
N ARG A 270 8.02 7.30 -0.65
CA ARG A 270 8.93 7.07 -1.78
C ARG A 270 8.73 5.69 -2.41
N ALA A 271 8.60 4.66 -1.57
CA ALA A 271 8.35 3.27 -1.99
C ALA A 271 6.95 3.04 -2.57
N LEU A 272 6.04 4.02 -2.49
CA LEU A 272 4.73 4.00 -3.14
C LEU A 272 4.63 4.99 -4.32
N ALA A 273 5.65 5.83 -4.52
CA ALA A 273 5.59 6.97 -5.44
C ALA A 273 5.39 6.55 -6.90
N GLY A 274 5.94 5.41 -7.33
CA GLY A 274 5.72 4.89 -8.66
C GLY A 274 4.27 4.45 -8.89
N ILE A 275 3.66 3.79 -7.89
CA ILE A 275 2.25 3.36 -7.96
C ILE A 275 1.33 4.60 -8.01
N SER A 276 1.57 5.60 -7.15
CA SER A 276 0.76 6.83 -7.17
C SER A 276 0.98 7.65 -8.44
N ALA A 277 2.20 7.70 -9.00
CA ALA A 277 2.47 8.40 -10.25
C ALA A 277 1.69 7.79 -11.43
N VAL A 278 1.58 6.46 -11.46
CA VAL A 278 0.76 5.75 -12.45
C VAL A 278 -0.72 6.00 -12.24
N TRP A 279 -1.20 5.90 -10.99
CA TRP A 279 -2.60 6.17 -10.65
C TRP A 279 -3.02 7.58 -11.08
N ARG A 280 -2.19 8.59 -10.79
CA ARG A 280 -2.40 9.97 -11.24
C ARG A 280 -2.54 10.09 -12.76
N ARG A 281 -1.75 9.33 -13.54
CA ARG A 281 -1.85 9.36 -15.02
C ARG A 281 -3.14 8.71 -15.52
N LEU A 282 -3.62 7.66 -14.84
CA LEU A 282 -4.83 6.94 -15.25
C LEU A 282 -6.11 7.71 -14.89
N TYR A 283 -6.17 8.27 -13.68
CA TYR A 283 -7.40 8.87 -13.14
C TYR A 283 -7.38 10.42 -13.13
N GLY A 284 -6.24 11.05 -13.43
CA GLY A 284 -6.14 12.51 -13.52
C GLY A 284 -6.27 13.25 -12.18
N ASP A 285 -6.20 12.55 -11.04
CA ASP A 285 -6.40 13.14 -9.72
C ASP A 285 -5.10 13.66 -9.07
N GLN A 286 -5.22 14.60 -8.13
CA GLN A 286 -4.11 15.15 -7.38
C GLN A 286 -3.78 14.26 -6.18
N TYR A 287 -2.54 13.77 -6.15
CA TYR A 287 -2.00 13.01 -5.03
C TYR A 287 -1.52 13.94 -3.92
N LEU A 288 -2.05 13.77 -2.72
CA LEU A 288 -1.80 14.59 -1.53
C LEU A 288 -1.27 13.69 -0.42
N SER A 289 0.05 13.54 -0.32
CA SER A 289 0.74 12.78 0.73
C SER A 289 0.08 11.44 1.12
N GLY A 290 -0.21 10.57 0.15
CA GLY A 290 -0.86 9.27 0.42
C GLY A 290 -2.37 9.23 0.16
N LEU A 291 -3.00 10.37 -0.01
CA LEU A 291 -4.44 10.53 -0.25
C LEU A 291 -4.70 11.14 -1.63
N TRP A 292 -5.96 11.10 -2.05
CA TRP A 292 -6.42 11.59 -3.35
C TRP A 292 -7.40 12.75 -3.17
N ARG A 293 -7.20 13.85 -3.89
CA ARG A 293 -8.03 15.07 -3.74
C ARG A 293 -9.51 14.78 -4.01
N SER A 294 -9.84 13.99 -5.02
CA SER A 294 -11.24 13.63 -5.34
C SER A 294 -11.93 12.84 -4.22
N MET A 295 -11.14 12.19 -3.35
CA MET A 295 -11.61 11.37 -2.25
C MET A 295 -11.43 12.07 -0.88
N LEU A 296 -10.96 13.31 -0.88
CA LEU A 296 -11.07 14.17 0.29
C LEU A 296 -12.51 14.70 0.40
N PRO A 297 -13.04 14.87 1.62
CA PRO A 297 -12.41 14.61 2.92
C PRO A 297 -12.62 13.19 3.47
N ALA A 298 -13.30 12.31 2.74
CA ALA A 298 -13.56 10.92 3.12
C ALA A 298 -12.29 10.14 3.52
N HIS A 299 -11.21 10.31 2.78
CA HIS A 299 -9.90 9.69 3.07
C HIS A 299 -9.26 10.15 4.37
N LEU A 300 -9.62 11.33 4.88
CA LEU A 300 -9.07 11.83 6.13
C LEU A 300 -9.53 11.04 7.34
N THR A 301 -10.53 10.17 7.22
CA THR A 301 -11.02 9.34 8.33
C THR A 301 -10.42 7.94 8.33
N TRP A 302 -9.21 7.78 7.77
CA TRP A 302 -8.45 6.53 7.86
C TRP A 302 -8.23 6.11 9.32
N SER A 303 -8.07 4.83 9.59
CA SER A 303 -7.81 4.27 10.91
C SER A 303 -6.68 3.25 10.87
N ILE A 304 -6.14 2.92 12.05
CA ILE A 304 -5.06 1.95 12.20
C ILE A 304 -5.66 0.65 12.75
N SER A 305 -5.32 -0.48 12.13
CA SER A 305 -5.79 -1.81 12.55
C SER A 305 -4.95 -2.43 13.69
N SER A 306 -3.88 -1.74 14.13
CA SER A 306 -2.99 -2.17 15.22
C SER A 306 -3.66 -2.02 16.60
N THR A 307 -3.30 -2.91 17.53
CA THR A 307 -3.69 -2.81 18.94
C THR A 307 -2.97 -1.67 19.68
N GLU A 308 -1.77 -1.30 19.22
CA GLU A 308 -1.00 -0.16 19.74
C GLU A 308 -0.56 0.74 18.58
N PRO A 309 -1.40 1.69 18.14
CA PRO A 309 -1.02 2.63 17.10
C PRO A 309 0.05 3.60 17.61
N ARG A 310 1.03 3.92 16.76
CA ARG A 310 2.13 4.82 17.09
C ARG A 310 2.38 5.78 15.93
N ARG A 311 2.59 7.06 16.25
CA ARG A 311 3.09 8.03 15.26
C ARG A 311 4.59 7.86 15.08
N VAL A 312 5.04 8.02 13.83
CA VAL A 312 6.46 8.16 13.52
C VAL A 312 6.95 9.43 14.20
N LEU A 313 8.12 9.38 14.84
CA LEU A 313 8.69 10.55 15.49
C LEU A 313 8.80 11.71 14.50
N ARG A 314 8.46 12.93 14.91
CA ARG A 314 8.38 14.11 14.03
C ARG A 314 9.69 14.37 13.26
N GLU A 315 10.83 14.07 13.87
CA GLU A 315 12.17 14.18 13.27
C GLU A 315 12.43 13.15 12.16
N GLN A 316 11.62 12.09 12.10
CA GLN A 316 11.73 10.97 11.16
C GLN A 316 10.54 10.91 10.18
N SER A 317 9.47 11.66 10.44
CA SER A 317 8.28 11.72 9.59
C SER A 317 8.47 12.72 8.46
N VAL A 318 8.25 12.27 7.22
CA VAL A 318 8.20 13.10 6.02
C VAL A 318 6.78 13.42 5.55
N ALA A 319 5.78 13.01 6.33
CA ALA A 319 4.37 13.20 5.99
C ALA A 319 3.65 14.08 7.02
N PRO A 320 2.70 14.92 6.58
CA PRO A 320 1.86 15.75 7.45
C PRO A 320 0.96 14.90 8.35
N SER A 321 0.45 15.45 9.45
CA SER A 321 -0.21 14.65 10.51
C SER A 321 -1.51 13.97 10.05
N TRP A 322 -2.15 14.55 9.04
CA TRP A 322 -3.37 14.04 8.41
C TRP A 322 -3.13 12.92 7.40
N SER A 323 -1.89 12.69 6.99
CA SER A 323 -1.52 11.57 6.15
C SER A 323 -1.36 10.29 6.98
N TRP A 324 -1.87 9.17 6.48
CA TRP A 324 -1.61 7.85 7.04
C TRP A 324 -0.12 7.46 7.00
N ALA A 325 0.69 8.15 6.20
CA ALA A 325 2.13 7.94 6.17
C ALA A 325 2.84 8.52 7.41
N SER A 326 2.14 9.30 8.26
CA SER A 326 2.67 9.81 9.53
C SER A 326 2.59 8.81 10.70
N THR A 327 2.02 7.63 10.49
CA THR A 327 1.81 6.59 11.52
C THR A 327 2.52 5.28 11.19
N GLU A 328 2.63 4.39 12.17
CA GLU A 328 3.09 3.01 11.99
C GLU A 328 1.90 2.03 12.05
N GLY A 329 2.04 0.92 11.34
CA GLY A 329 1.04 -0.16 11.31
C GLY A 329 0.11 -0.12 10.10
N SER A 330 -0.73 -1.16 10.02
CA SER A 330 -1.69 -1.36 8.93
C SER A 330 -2.83 -0.34 8.99
N VAL A 331 -3.10 0.30 7.85
CA VAL A 331 -4.08 1.37 7.70
C VAL A 331 -5.30 0.89 6.91
N ASP A 332 -6.48 1.30 7.34
CA ASP A 332 -7.72 1.20 6.59
C ASP A 332 -8.22 2.62 6.26
N LEU A 333 -8.52 2.93 5.00
CA LEU A 333 -9.08 4.24 4.61
C LEU A 333 -10.60 4.34 4.90
N GLY A 334 -11.21 3.27 5.43
CA GLY A 334 -12.61 3.20 5.85
C GLY A 334 -13.57 2.82 4.71
N LEU A 335 -14.55 1.96 5.04
CA LEU A 335 -15.66 1.41 4.22
C LEU A 335 -16.17 2.42 3.15
N SER A 336 -16.25 2.10 1.85
CA SER A 336 -16.93 1.02 1.08
C SER A 336 -18.45 1.18 0.84
N GLY A 337 -18.98 2.39 1.02
CA GLY A 337 -20.32 2.78 0.53
C GLY A 337 -20.26 4.02 -0.35
N VAL A 338 -21.19 4.15 -1.32
CA VAL A 338 -21.37 5.37 -2.14
C VAL A 338 -21.53 6.56 -1.19
N ARG A 339 -20.52 7.42 -1.11
CA ARG A 339 -20.61 8.68 -0.36
C ARG A 339 -21.19 9.71 -1.31
N LYS A 340 -22.37 10.24 -1.00
CA LYS A 340 -22.95 11.33 -1.79
C LYS A 340 -22.43 12.65 -1.24
N GLU A 341 -22.30 13.64 -2.10
CA GLU A 341 -21.81 14.97 -1.70
C GLU A 341 -22.60 15.56 -0.51
N GLN A 342 -23.92 15.32 -0.50
CA GLN A 342 -24.85 15.70 0.57
C GLN A 342 -24.54 15.09 1.95
N ASP A 343 -23.72 14.05 2.02
CA ASP A 343 -23.36 13.37 3.26
C ASP A 343 -22.16 14.05 3.95
N TYR A 344 -21.39 14.90 3.23
CA TYR A 344 -20.25 15.61 3.80
C TYR A 344 -20.68 16.76 4.71
N LEU A 345 -20.02 16.85 5.86
CA LEU A 345 -20.17 17.89 6.88
C LEU A 345 -18.97 18.84 6.92
N ALA A 346 -17.87 18.45 6.27
CA ALA A 346 -16.73 19.31 6.00
C ALA A 346 -16.40 19.28 4.51
N THR A 347 -15.86 20.37 3.99
CA THR A 347 -15.49 20.51 2.58
C THR A 347 -14.01 20.86 2.44
N PHE A 348 -13.37 20.35 1.39
CA PHE A 348 -11.99 20.68 1.06
C PHE A 348 -11.94 21.97 0.22
N GLU A 349 -11.20 22.99 0.67
CA GLU A 349 -11.04 24.26 -0.06
C GLU A 349 -9.77 24.29 -0.90
N SER A 350 -8.62 23.99 -0.29
CA SER A 350 -7.31 24.09 -0.97
C SER A 350 -6.22 23.35 -0.20
N ALA A 351 -5.08 23.09 -0.86
CA ALA A 351 -3.85 22.66 -0.22
C ALA A 351 -2.79 23.76 -0.38
N ARG A 352 -1.92 23.94 0.63
CA ARG A 352 -0.86 24.96 0.69
C ARG A 352 0.45 24.34 1.16
N GLU A 353 1.53 25.13 1.12
CA GLU A 353 2.84 24.74 1.64
C GLU A 353 3.35 23.41 1.03
N ASN A 354 3.34 23.31 -0.30
CA ASN A 354 3.67 22.07 -1.03
C ASN A 354 2.79 20.88 -0.65
N ASP A 355 1.48 21.11 -0.56
CA ASP A 355 0.47 20.09 -0.25
C ASP A 355 0.63 19.44 1.14
N THR A 356 1.24 20.15 2.10
CA THR A 356 1.39 19.69 3.49
C THR A 356 0.31 20.25 4.43
N VAL A 357 -0.29 21.38 4.09
CA VAL A 357 -1.40 21.97 4.86
C VAL A 357 -2.68 21.93 4.04
N LEU A 358 -3.71 21.26 4.54
CA LEU A 358 -5.04 21.21 3.93
C LEU A 358 -5.94 22.26 4.57
N ARG A 359 -6.64 23.04 3.75
CA ARG A 359 -7.65 23.99 4.19
C ARG A 359 -9.02 23.35 4.03
N LEU A 360 -9.69 23.05 5.14
CA LEU A 360 -11.03 22.50 5.20
C LEU A 360 -11.99 23.55 5.75
N ARG A 361 -13.28 23.45 5.40
CA ARG A 361 -14.36 24.22 6.04
C ARG A 361 -15.32 23.28 6.72
N GLY A 362 -15.66 23.53 7.97
CA GLY A 362 -16.62 22.75 8.74
C GLY A 362 -16.77 23.21 10.19
N CYS A 363 -17.69 22.61 10.92
CA CYS A 363 -17.90 22.87 12.35
C CYS A 363 -16.74 22.27 13.18
N VAL A 364 -16.15 23.04 14.09
CA VAL A 364 -15.14 22.54 15.02
C VAL A 364 -15.67 22.67 16.44
N ALA A 365 -15.91 21.53 17.09
CA ALA A 365 -16.34 21.47 18.49
C ALA A 365 -15.14 21.19 19.40
N GLN A 366 -14.93 22.02 20.42
CA GLN A 366 -13.88 21.80 21.41
C GLN A 366 -14.42 20.92 22.55
N LEU A 367 -13.67 19.88 22.92
CA LEU A 367 -14.04 18.90 23.97
C LEU A 367 -12.87 18.72 24.96
N ARG A 368 -13.18 18.31 26.20
CA ARG A 368 -12.17 17.91 27.18
C ARG A 368 -12.02 16.39 27.23
N TRP A 369 -10.81 15.92 26.96
CA TRP A 369 -10.46 14.53 27.07
C TRP A 369 -10.01 14.18 28.50
N ALA A 370 -10.51 13.07 29.05
CA ALA A 370 -10.12 12.52 30.35
C ALA A 370 -9.99 10.99 30.28
N ARG A 371 -8.92 10.44 30.86
CA ARG A 371 -8.69 8.98 30.94
C ARG A 371 -9.64 8.33 31.96
N GLY A 372 -10.13 7.14 31.62
CA GLY A 372 -11.02 6.34 32.45
C GLY A 372 -10.31 5.37 33.40
N PRO A 373 -10.99 4.86 34.44
CA PRO A 373 -10.43 3.88 35.37
C PRO A 373 -10.16 2.48 34.78
N GLU A 374 -10.75 2.11 33.62
CA GLU A 374 -10.51 0.80 32.96
C GLU A 374 -9.52 0.85 31.77
N ASP A 375 -8.80 1.96 31.59
CA ASP A 375 -7.90 2.18 30.45
C ASP A 375 -6.67 1.23 30.39
N GLU A 376 -6.44 0.39 31.41
CA GLU A 376 -5.29 -0.55 31.47
C GLU A 376 -5.46 -1.84 30.65
N TYR A 377 -6.69 -2.27 30.30
CA TYR A 377 -6.90 -3.63 29.79
C TYR A 377 -7.03 -3.79 28.27
N PHE A 378 -7.37 -2.74 27.50
CA PHE A 378 -7.69 -2.90 26.06
C PHE A 378 -7.17 -1.81 25.12
N GLY A 379 -6.48 -0.77 25.58
CA GLY A 379 -6.03 0.33 24.70
C GLY A 379 -7.17 1.05 23.97
N LYS A 380 -8.41 0.88 24.45
CA LYS A 380 -9.63 1.50 23.90
C LYS A 380 -10.13 2.54 24.90
N PRO A 381 -10.16 3.83 24.52
CA PRO A 381 -10.65 4.89 25.41
C PRO A 381 -12.13 4.68 25.75
N GLN A 382 -12.49 4.70 27.04
CA GLN A 382 -13.88 4.51 27.47
C GLN A 382 -14.65 5.82 27.79
N PHE A 383 -14.02 7.01 27.90
CA PHE A 383 -14.77 8.24 28.30
C PHE A 383 -14.27 9.55 27.64
N ILE A 384 -15.19 10.40 27.18
CA ILE A 384 -14.93 11.76 26.66
C ILE A 384 -15.80 12.75 27.45
N LEU A 385 -15.22 13.83 27.96
CA LEU A 385 -15.97 14.89 28.63
C LEU A 385 -16.27 16.03 27.64
N VAL A 386 -17.53 16.15 27.23
CA VAL A 386 -17.97 17.16 26.29
C VAL A 386 -18.34 18.43 27.06
N GLU A 387 -17.51 19.47 27.01
CA GLU A 387 -17.84 20.80 27.57
C GLU A 387 -18.04 21.81 26.42
N PRO A 388 -19.22 22.43 26.26
CA PRO A 388 -19.45 23.44 25.23
C PRO A 388 -18.55 24.66 25.45
N THR A 389 -17.93 25.14 24.38
CA THR A 389 -17.19 26.40 24.36
C THR A 389 -18.11 27.55 23.96
N ALA A 390 -18.97 27.98 24.88
CA ALA A 390 -19.56 29.32 24.84
C ALA A 390 -20.01 29.70 26.26
N SER A 391 -19.57 30.88 26.71
CA SER A 391 -20.17 31.53 27.88
C SER A 391 -21.65 31.79 27.59
N GLU A 392 -22.51 31.36 28.50
CA GLU A 392 -23.96 31.68 28.61
C GLU A 392 -24.99 30.76 27.92
N ALA A 393 -24.64 29.57 27.45
CA ALA A 393 -25.66 28.54 27.15
C ALA A 393 -25.61 27.41 28.19
N SER A 394 -26.78 27.05 28.72
CA SER A 394 -27.03 25.98 29.69
C SER A 394 -26.07 24.79 29.55
N VAL A 395 -25.31 24.52 30.62
CA VAL A 395 -24.41 23.37 30.76
C VAL A 395 -25.22 22.08 30.65
N ALA A 396 -25.12 21.40 29.52
CA ALA A 396 -25.43 19.97 29.45
C ALA A 396 -24.10 19.23 29.65
N SER A 397 -23.79 18.86 30.89
CA SER A 397 -22.71 17.91 31.16
C SER A 397 -23.23 16.51 30.90
N LEU A 398 -22.86 15.90 29.77
CA LEU A 398 -23.09 14.47 29.55
C LEU A 398 -22.07 13.70 30.41
N THR A 399 -22.48 13.32 31.61
CA THR A 399 -21.67 12.50 32.53
C THR A 399 -21.82 11.03 32.19
N ASN A 400 -20.72 10.41 31.74
CA ASN A 400 -20.29 9.00 31.80
C ASN A 400 -21.25 7.81 31.60
N GLU A 401 -22.51 7.84 32.00
CA GLU A 401 -23.45 6.76 31.66
C GLU A 401 -23.94 6.91 30.22
N ASP A 402 -24.12 8.15 29.75
CA ASP A 402 -24.70 8.42 28.43
C ASP A 402 -23.74 8.10 27.28
N PHE A 403 -22.42 8.32 27.40
CA PHE A 403 -21.45 7.98 26.33
C PHE A 403 -21.09 6.47 26.30
N MET A 404 -21.29 5.75 27.42
CA MET A 404 -21.09 4.30 27.50
C MET A 404 -22.31 3.52 26.99
N LEU A 405 -23.52 4.07 27.19
CA LEU A 405 -24.76 3.56 26.60
C LEU A 405 -24.96 4.06 25.17
N ALA A 406 -24.44 5.24 24.84
CA ALA A 406 -24.39 5.74 23.49
C ALA A 406 -23.26 5.09 22.71
N LYS A 407 -23.57 4.70 21.49
CA LYS A 407 -22.67 3.98 20.60
C LYS A 407 -21.67 4.92 19.92
N SER A 408 -20.97 5.75 20.69
CA SER A 408 -20.01 6.74 20.20
C SER A 408 -18.59 6.37 20.65
N SER A 409 -17.56 6.61 19.84
CA SER A 409 -16.18 6.15 20.10
C SER A 409 -15.14 7.13 19.55
N VAL A 410 -14.01 7.29 20.24
CA VAL A 410 -12.83 8.03 19.76
C VAL A 410 -11.68 7.06 19.57
N TYR A 411 -10.88 7.25 18.53
CA TYR A 411 -9.73 6.45 18.18
C TYR A 411 -8.54 7.37 17.98
N PHE A 412 -7.48 7.19 18.75
CA PHE A 412 -6.25 7.98 18.62
C PHE A 412 -5.21 7.26 17.75
N ASP A 413 -4.52 8.03 16.92
CA ASP A 413 -3.42 7.55 16.08
C ASP A 413 -2.13 7.28 16.87
N ASP A 414 -2.03 7.83 18.10
CA ASP A 414 -0.98 7.57 19.08
C ASP A 414 -1.56 7.71 20.50
N THR A 415 -1.37 6.71 21.34
CA THR A 415 -1.93 6.67 22.69
C THR A 415 -0.98 7.18 23.78
N ARG A 416 0.29 7.46 23.45
CA ARG A 416 1.33 7.83 24.42
C ARG A 416 1.10 9.23 25.02
N GLN A 417 0.66 10.17 24.19
CA GLN A 417 0.42 11.56 24.58
C GLN A 417 -0.92 12.01 23.98
N ILE A 418 -1.94 12.10 24.82
CA ILE A 418 -3.26 12.59 24.44
C ILE A 418 -3.49 13.90 25.21
N PRO A 419 -3.71 15.04 24.53
CA PRO A 419 -3.97 16.30 25.20
C PRO A 419 -5.31 16.28 25.92
N LYS A 420 -5.44 17.06 27.00
CA LYS A 420 -6.71 17.22 27.72
C LYS A 420 -7.74 18.00 26.93
N LEU A 421 -7.32 18.79 25.95
CA LEU A 421 -8.20 19.58 25.10
C LEU A 421 -8.08 19.03 23.69
N ILE A 422 -9.19 18.55 23.15
CA ILE A 422 -9.28 18.04 21.77
C ILE A 422 -10.33 18.83 21.00
N HIS A 423 -10.21 18.81 19.68
CA HIS A 423 -11.18 19.43 18.78
C HIS A 423 -11.73 18.37 17.85
N CYS A 424 -13.04 18.37 17.64
CA CYS A 424 -13.73 17.43 16.78
C CYS A 424 -14.25 18.15 15.54
N LEU A 425 -13.81 17.69 14.38
CA LEU A 425 -14.30 18.15 13.08
C LEU A 425 -15.13 17.03 12.45
N PRO A 426 -16.47 17.11 12.47
CA PRO A 426 -17.34 16.22 11.71
C PRO A 426 -16.98 16.25 10.22
N ILE A 427 -16.75 15.10 9.61
CA ILE A 427 -16.41 15.01 8.17
C ILE A 427 -17.62 14.57 7.37
N TYR A 428 -18.37 13.57 7.82
CA TYR A 428 -19.56 13.11 7.12
C TYR A 428 -20.57 12.38 8.01
N ARG A 429 -21.82 12.39 7.54
CA ARG A 429 -22.98 11.72 8.12
C ARG A 429 -23.21 10.39 7.40
N MET A 430 -23.64 9.36 8.13
CA MET A 430 -24.03 8.07 7.54
C MET A 430 -25.32 7.55 8.15
N ASP A 431 -26.22 7.09 7.28
CA ASP A 431 -27.33 6.23 7.66
C ASP A 431 -26.89 4.76 7.68
N TYR A 432 -27.31 4.00 8.68
CA TYR A 432 -27.09 2.55 8.77
C TYR A 432 -28.31 1.83 9.36
N GLY A 433 -28.41 0.52 9.11
CA GLY A 433 -29.51 -0.31 9.60
C GLY A 433 -30.58 -0.62 8.53
N ALA A 434 -31.46 -1.57 8.86
CA ALA A 434 -32.50 -2.07 7.95
C ALA A 434 -33.56 -0.98 7.63
N PRO A 435 -34.26 -1.07 6.48
CA PRO A 435 -35.40 -0.21 6.18
C PRO A 435 -36.40 -0.19 7.35
N GLY A 436 -36.75 1.01 7.85
CA GLY A 436 -37.63 1.20 9.01
C GLY A 436 -36.93 1.24 10.38
N ARG A 437 -35.61 0.99 10.44
CA ARG A 437 -34.76 1.18 11.64
C ARG A 437 -33.46 1.90 11.28
N ARG A 438 -33.53 2.92 10.42
CA ARG A 438 -32.37 3.74 10.08
C ARG A 438 -31.88 4.46 11.33
N ARG A 439 -30.61 4.26 11.62
CA ARG A 439 -29.86 4.99 12.63
C ARG A 439 -28.85 5.85 11.88
N GLU A 440 -28.56 7.00 12.44
CA GLU A 440 -27.60 7.92 11.87
C GLU A 440 -26.33 7.91 12.72
N ARG A 441 -25.20 8.19 12.10
CA ARG A 441 -23.92 8.41 12.77
C ARG A 441 -23.13 9.50 12.08
N VAL A 442 -22.27 10.17 12.84
CA VAL A 442 -21.31 11.16 12.33
C VAL A 442 -19.91 10.59 12.52
N LEU A 443 -19.09 10.62 11.48
CA LEU A 443 -17.67 10.30 11.55
C LEU A 443 -16.86 11.58 11.32
N GLY A 444 -15.78 11.75 12.08
CA GLY A 444 -14.93 12.93 11.93
C GLY A 444 -13.52 12.75 12.47
N LEU A 445 -12.78 13.86 12.48
CA LEU A 445 -11.40 13.92 12.95
C LEU A 445 -11.36 14.39 14.40
N VAL A 446 -10.41 13.83 15.15
CA VAL A 446 -9.96 14.38 16.42
C VAL A 446 -8.67 15.13 16.16
N LEU A 447 -8.62 16.37 16.62
CA LEU A 447 -7.59 17.34 16.29
C LEU A 447 -7.01 17.99 17.56
N GLU A 448 -5.74 18.36 17.48
CA GLU A 448 -5.05 19.25 18.42
C GLU A 448 -4.88 20.61 17.76
N CYS A 449 -5.20 21.69 18.47
CA CYS A 449 -4.92 23.04 17.99
C CYS A 449 -3.45 23.38 18.30
N GLY A 450 -2.72 23.91 17.32
CA GLY A 450 -1.34 24.34 17.51
C GLY A 450 -1.21 25.60 18.38
N ASP A 451 -0.01 25.85 18.91
CA ASP A 451 0.27 27.08 19.66
C ASP A 451 0.27 28.31 18.74
N LYS A 452 -0.57 29.30 19.11
CA LYS A 452 -0.71 30.69 18.58
C LYS A 452 -1.78 30.90 17.51
N GLY A 453 -2.99 31.29 17.92
CA GLY A 453 -3.87 32.28 17.27
C GLY A 453 -4.33 32.05 15.83
N GLU A 454 -3.85 31.01 15.16
CA GLU A 454 -4.23 30.58 13.82
C GLU A 454 -5.03 29.28 13.96
N ASP A 455 -6.06 29.10 13.12
CA ASP A 455 -6.91 27.89 13.05
C ASP A 455 -6.13 26.69 12.48
N ARG A 456 -4.91 26.44 12.97
CA ARG A 456 -3.99 25.41 12.53
C ARG A 456 -4.06 24.20 13.46
N TYR A 457 -4.34 23.05 12.89
CA TYR A 457 -4.64 21.82 13.62
C TYR A 457 -3.75 20.67 13.18
N HIS A 458 -3.42 19.78 14.11
CA HIS A 458 -2.84 18.47 13.82
C HIS A 458 -3.86 17.37 14.08
N ARG A 459 -3.90 16.36 13.22
CA ARG A 459 -4.72 15.18 13.43
C ARG A 459 -4.17 14.37 14.61
N LEU A 460 -5.05 14.03 15.54
CA LEU A 460 -4.81 13.09 16.62
C LEU A 460 -5.49 11.74 16.39
N GLY A 461 -6.52 11.69 15.56
CA GLY A 461 -7.29 10.47 15.34
C GLY A 461 -8.64 10.71 14.68
N THR A 462 -9.57 9.81 14.94
CA THR A 462 -10.95 9.85 14.42
C THR A 462 -11.97 9.64 15.54
N PHE A 463 -13.21 10.03 15.29
CA PHE A 463 -14.32 9.73 16.19
C PHE A 463 -15.55 9.29 15.39
N GLU A 464 -16.39 8.48 16.03
CA GLU A 464 -17.73 8.10 15.60
C GLU A 464 -18.73 8.55 16.67
N ALA A 465 -19.78 9.27 16.28
CA ALA A 465 -20.86 9.70 17.16
C ALA A 465 -22.20 9.18 16.65
N GLN A 466 -22.84 8.30 17.42
CA GLN A 466 -24.18 7.76 17.09
C GLN A 466 -25.29 8.40 17.91
N ASP A 467 -24.94 9.00 19.04
CA ASP A 467 -25.90 9.66 19.93
C ASP A 467 -26.48 10.94 19.33
N PRO A 468 -27.80 11.14 19.35
CA PRO A 468 -28.41 12.36 18.84
C PRO A 468 -27.94 13.66 19.52
N GLU A 469 -27.74 13.67 20.84
CA GLU A 469 -27.35 14.86 21.60
C GLU A 469 -25.89 15.22 21.32
N ILE A 470 -25.01 14.22 21.31
CA ILE A 470 -23.58 14.43 21.00
C ILE A 470 -23.43 14.94 19.56
N ARG A 471 -24.18 14.37 18.59
CA ARG A 471 -24.16 14.87 17.21
C ARG A 471 -24.65 16.30 17.11
N ALA A 472 -25.73 16.65 17.82
CA ALA A 472 -26.24 18.02 17.85
C ALA A 472 -25.20 18.99 18.41
N LEU A 473 -24.48 18.60 19.47
CA LEU A 473 -23.42 19.41 20.05
C LEU A 473 -22.24 19.58 19.09
N LEU A 474 -21.80 18.51 18.43
CA LEU A 474 -20.72 18.55 17.44
C LEU A 474 -21.03 19.43 16.22
N LEU A 475 -22.31 19.58 15.86
CA LEU A 475 -22.80 20.35 14.73
C LEU A 475 -23.35 21.74 15.11
N SER A 476 -23.33 22.10 16.39
CA SER A 476 -23.80 23.39 16.89
C SER A 476 -22.89 24.59 16.60
N PRO A 477 -21.54 24.46 16.55
CA PRO A 477 -20.66 25.60 16.28
C PRO A 477 -20.83 26.12 14.84
N PRO A 478 -20.52 27.41 14.58
CA PRO A 478 -20.46 27.92 13.23
C PRO A 478 -19.35 27.24 12.42
N GLU A 479 -19.54 27.12 11.11
CA GLU A 479 -18.47 26.66 10.23
C GLU A 479 -17.28 27.63 10.27
N THR A 480 -16.09 27.07 10.45
CA THR A 480 -14.83 27.79 10.38
C THR A 480 -13.90 27.15 9.35
N VAL A 481 -12.84 27.87 9.03
CA VAL A 481 -11.74 27.33 8.24
C VAL A 481 -10.78 26.60 9.18
N VAL A 482 -10.36 25.40 8.79
CA VAL A 482 -9.43 24.54 9.51
C VAL A 482 -8.21 24.34 8.62
N GLU A 483 -7.04 24.78 9.08
CA GLU A 483 -5.75 24.50 8.44
C GLU A 483 -5.12 23.25 9.06
N LEU A 484 -5.34 22.10 8.44
CA LEU A 484 -4.87 20.80 8.91
C LEU A 484 -3.45 20.53 8.39
N ALA A 485 -2.47 20.50 9.30
CA ALA A 485 -1.03 20.35 9.02
C ALA A 485 -0.48 18.97 9.36
#